data_AF-A0A926AYR2-F1
#
_entry.id   AF-A0A926AYR2-F1
#
_cell.length_a   1.000
_cell.length_b   1.000
_cell.length_c   1.000
_cell.angle_alpha   90.00
_cell.angle_beta   90.00
_cell.angle_gamma   90.00
#
_symmetry.space_group_name_H-M   'P 1'
#
loop_
_entity.id
_entity.type
_entity.pdbx_description
1 polymer ?
#
loop_
_entity_poly.entity_id
_entity_poly.type
_entity_poly.pdbx_seq_one_letter_code
_entity_poly.pdbx_strand_id
1 'polypeptide(L)'
;MTLSRLTILLTLALAILPAGAQVKFTHPGAIYTVEEIKLAKSRAAAGKQPWKDAYDSLIREADSALNVKPDAPEKFDLPWRYKDAKGHMAAGARIRSQSWAAYTLGLGSLMTEDAAKSKIYATQCAAMLKEWTRCKNIGLREGDEAEAALAACNSGNGFIAAADFIYNSPHWSAADRTEFKQWIREVYLKATEIKTMKFENNWNAWGTCAALLSDYVLEDATALQADKALLVDVITKQIEPDGKMPKELDRGNGKNWYTYFALSAITQGAVVVRNATGDDLMKLETPTGKLVQQGIDYFVTNLFQAPYSSLVEAAGGFYNNKKYLTMNRSRRPIIGIREHNGWNYPTLFLQPDEIPINQMPIAAAVISPSPAKAGVDLVFNASSSRDPDGEIKFWRWSFEGEKTSKSYIEPLYSAGDILHFPTAQLGRFQVDFDLKVDIVGDAAVGLQSSSMSGTSWRKSSYLFSINEGKFAVRDGSAYRAETEVSYELGKTYHIRFVVDVLRKTWSVSIIDGDKTIPLATNYMMRDGADAVLDISKLLYMGPVGMEITKVRMESSSQTMEGMQVNRKFDTPGSKAISLTVTDDVGALHTKQITLEVQ
;
A
#
# COMPACT_ATOMS: atom_id res chain seq x y z
N MET A 1 24.71 -76.12 -3.97
CA MET A 1 23.46 -76.30 -3.20
C MET A 1 23.38 -75.21 -2.14
N THR A 2 22.29 -74.43 -2.19
CA THR A 2 21.59 -73.77 -1.08
C THR A 2 22.38 -73.01 -0.01
N LEU A 3 22.18 -71.68 0.06
CA LEU A 3 21.44 -71.09 1.19
C LEU A 3 20.97 -69.66 0.86
N SER A 4 19.67 -69.51 1.00
CA SER A 4 18.78 -68.39 0.72
C SER A 4 18.93 -67.24 1.71
N ARG A 5 18.94 -65.99 1.21
CA ARG A 5 18.68 -64.78 2.00
C ARG A 5 17.31 -64.21 1.62
N LEU A 6 16.47 -64.13 2.65
CA LEU A 6 15.13 -63.57 2.72
C LEU A 6 15.18 -62.08 2.36
N THR A 7 14.39 -61.64 1.37
CA THR A 7 14.11 -60.22 1.12
C THR A 7 12.68 -59.94 1.57
N ILE A 8 12.53 -59.08 2.57
CA ILE A 8 11.24 -58.56 3.04
C ILE A 8 10.76 -57.56 1.99
N LEU A 9 9.71 -57.93 1.26
CA LEU A 9 8.95 -57.03 0.38
C LEU A 9 8.05 -56.17 1.25
N LEU A 10 8.46 -54.92 1.51
CA LEU A 10 7.55 -53.87 1.94
C LEU A 10 6.72 -53.46 0.72
N THR A 11 5.49 -53.98 0.60
CA THR A 11 4.50 -53.45 -0.34
C THR A 11 4.05 -52.07 0.16
N LEU A 12 4.71 -51.02 -0.32
CA LEU A 12 4.14 -49.68 -0.29
C LEU A 12 2.90 -49.71 -1.19
N ALA A 13 1.71 -49.59 -0.59
CA ALA A 13 0.52 -49.29 -1.36
C ALA A 13 0.72 -47.90 -1.99
N LEU A 14 1.16 -47.87 -3.25
CA LEU A 14 0.95 -46.70 -4.09
C LEU A 14 -0.58 -46.53 -4.16
N ALA A 15 -1.10 -45.52 -3.47
CA ALA A 15 -2.38 -44.96 -3.84
C ALA A 15 -2.28 -44.58 -5.32
N ILE A 16 -3.00 -45.31 -6.16
CA ILE A 16 -3.20 -44.95 -7.56
C ILE A 16 -3.95 -43.61 -7.51
N LEU A 17 -3.21 -42.51 -7.67
CA LEU A 17 -3.82 -41.21 -7.96
C LEU A 17 -4.70 -41.44 -9.20
N PRO A 18 -5.98 -41.04 -9.19
CA PRO A 18 -6.80 -41.13 -10.38
C PRO A 18 -6.07 -40.40 -11.50
N ALA A 19 -6.14 -40.92 -12.73
CA ALA A 19 -5.57 -40.28 -13.92
C ALA A 19 -5.82 -38.77 -13.85
N GLY A 20 -4.75 -37.98 -13.78
CA GLY A 20 -4.82 -36.57 -13.41
C GLY A 20 -5.89 -35.84 -14.21
N ALA A 21 -6.68 -34.99 -13.55
CA ALA A 21 -7.69 -34.18 -14.22
C ALA A 21 -7.05 -33.44 -15.41
N GLN A 22 -7.69 -33.53 -16.58
CA GLN A 22 -7.25 -32.84 -17.79
C GLN A 22 -7.14 -31.34 -17.51
N VAL A 23 -6.00 -30.72 -17.85
CA VAL A 23 -5.80 -29.27 -17.76
C VAL A 23 -6.86 -28.57 -18.60
N LYS A 24 -7.53 -27.57 -18.02
CA LYS A 24 -8.54 -26.76 -18.69
C LYS A 24 -8.15 -25.29 -18.67
N PHE A 25 -8.24 -24.66 -19.82
CA PHE A 25 -8.05 -23.23 -19.98
C PHE A 25 -9.40 -22.56 -20.20
N THR A 26 -9.71 -21.56 -19.39
CA THR A 26 -10.90 -20.73 -19.50
C THR A 26 -10.44 -19.29 -19.34
N HIS A 27 -10.78 -18.42 -20.29
CA HIS A 27 -10.28 -17.05 -20.27
C HIS A 27 -11.41 -16.02 -20.03
N PRO A 28 -11.24 -15.07 -19.09
CA PRO A 28 -10.19 -15.06 -18.06
C PRO A 28 -10.34 -16.23 -17.09
N GLY A 29 -9.23 -16.64 -16.49
CA GLY A 29 -9.23 -17.74 -15.52
C GLY A 29 -7.89 -18.06 -14.88
N ALA A 30 -6.79 -17.43 -15.31
CA ALA A 30 -5.48 -17.71 -14.74
C ALA A 30 -5.43 -17.29 -13.26
N ILE A 31 -5.76 -16.03 -12.96
CA ILE A 31 -5.72 -15.48 -11.60
C ILE A 31 -7.12 -15.40 -10.98
N TYR A 32 -8.10 -14.97 -11.77
CA TYR A 32 -9.50 -14.80 -11.35
C TYR A 32 -10.42 -15.57 -12.29
N THR A 33 -11.28 -16.43 -11.75
CA THR A 33 -12.23 -17.18 -12.56
C THR A 33 -13.41 -16.29 -12.99
N VAL A 34 -14.15 -16.74 -14.01
CA VAL A 34 -15.39 -16.08 -14.46
C VAL A 34 -16.40 -15.94 -13.32
N GLU A 35 -16.49 -16.94 -12.44
CA GLU A 35 -17.38 -16.95 -11.28
C GLU A 35 -16.95 -15.94 -10.22
N GLU A 36 -15.64 -15.85 -9.93
CA GLU A 36 -15.09 -14.86 -9.00
C GLU A 36 -15.32 -13.43 -9.50
N ILE A 37 -15.16 -13.19 -10.81
CA ILE A 37 -15.48 -11.91 -11.45
C ILE A 37 -16.97 -11.58 -11.33
N LYS A 38 -17.86 -12.52 -11.64
CA LYS A 38 -19.32 -12.32 -11.51
C LYS A 38 -19.71 -11.98 -10.07
N LEU A 39 -19.12 -12.68 -9.10
CA LEU A 39 -19.37 -12.44 -7.69
C LEU A 39 -18.88 -11.04 -7.27
N ALA A 40 -17.66 -10.66 -7.65
CA ALA A 40 -17.12 -9.33 -7.37
C ALA A 40 -17.97 -8.21 -7.96
N LYS A 41 -18.43 -8.35 -9.22
CA LYS A 41 -19.35 -7.40 -9.87
C LYS A 41 -20.67 -7.30 -9.12
N SER A 42 -21.28 -8.43 -8.76
CA SER A 42 -22.54 -8.46 -8.00
C SER A 42 -22.42 -7.75 -6.65
N ARG A 43 -21.34 -7.99 -5.90
CA ARG A 43 -21.10 -7.32 -4.62
C ARG A 43 -20.89 -5.81 -4.78
N ALA A 44 -20.14 -5.39 -5.80
CA ALA A 44 -19.95 -3.97 -6.10
C ALA A 44 -21.26 -3.29 -6.52
N ALA A 45 -22.04 -3.89 -7.42
CA ALA A 45 -23.34 -3.37 -7.84
C ALA A 45 -24.33 -3.24 -6.68
N ALA A 46 -24.30 -4.18 -5.72
CA ALA A 46 -25.08 -4.13 -4.50
C ALA A 46 -24.54 -3.13 -3.44
N GLY A 47 -23.44 -2.41 -3.71
CA GLY A 47 -22.83 -1.46 -2.78
C GLY A 47 -22.22 -2.10 -1.54
N LYS A 48 -21.92 -3.41 -1.57
CA LYS A 48 -21.38 -4.12 -0.40
C LYS A 48 -19.95 -3.66 -0.12
N GLN A 49 -19.72 -3.11 1.06
CA GLN A 49 -18.38 -2.76 1.51
C GLN A 49 -17.64 -3.97 2.08
N PRO A 50 -16.32 -4.09 1.84
CA PRO A 50 -15.43 -3.14 1.15
C PRO A 50 -15.23 -3.42 -0.35
N TRP A 51 -15.98 -4.35 -0.95
CA TRP A 51 -15.87 -4.69 -2.37
C TRP A 51 -16.20 -3.51 -3.29
N LYS A 52 -17.18 -2.68 -2.92
CA LYS A 52 -17.53 -1.48 -3.68
C LYS A 52 -16.36 -0.48 -3.73
N ASP A 53 -15.73 -0.18 -2.61
CA ASP A 53 -14.59 0.74 -2.60
C ASP A 53 -13.39 0.19 -3.38
N ALA A 54 -13.16 -1.13 -3.33
CA ALA A 54 -12.14 -1.80 -4.13
C ALA A 54 -12.44 -1.71 -5.63
N TYR A 55 -13.69 -1.91 -6.04
CA TYR A 55 -14.15 -1.73 -7.41
C TYR A 55 -13.96 -0.29 -7.89
N ASP A 56 -14.39 0.70 -7.10
CA ASP A 56 -14.25 2.11 -7.47
C ASP A 56 -12.77 2.50 -7.61
N SER A 57 -11.91 1.93 -6.77
CA SER A 57 -10.47 2.13 -6.87
C SER A 57 -9.91 1.53 -8.16
N LEU A 58 -10.33 0.32 -8.56
CA LEU A 58 -9.96 -0.25 -9.85
C LEU A 58 -10.41 0.65 -11.02
N ILE A 59 -11.64 1.14 -11.01
CA ILE A 59 -12.15 1.99 -12.09
C ILE A 59 -11.38 3.31 -12.17
N ARG A 60 -11.07 3.95 -11.03
CA ARG A 60 -10.21 5.15 -11.00
C ARG A 60 -8.81 4.88 -11.56
N GLU A 61 -8.22 3.73 -11.22
CA GLU A 61 -6.91 3.34 -11.74
C GLU A 61 -6.96 3.05 -13.25
N ALA A 62 -8.02 2.41 -13.75
CA ALA A 62 -8.21 2.16 -15.18
C ALA A 62 -8.43 3.47 -15.95
N ASP A 63 -9.24 4.40 -15.43
CA ASP A 63 -9.41 5.75 -15.98
C ASP A 63 -8.08 6.51 -16.04
N SER A 64 -7.27 6.44 -14.98
CA SER A 64 -5.93 7.04 -14.94
C SER A 64 -4.97 6.41 -15.95
N ALA A 65 -5.00 5.07 -16.08
CA ALA A 65 -4.16 4.30 -16.99
C ALA A 65 -4.39 4.63 -18.47
N LEU A 66 -5.53 5.21 -18.84
CA LEU A 66 -5.77 5.72 -20.21
C LEU A 66 -4.80 6.83 -20.62
N ASN A 67 -4.21 7.55 -19.67
CA ASN A 67 -3.20 8.57 -19.95
C ASN A 67 -1.80 7.99 -20.18
N VAL A 68 -1.60 6.69 -19.91
CA VAL A 68 -0.32 6.01 -20.10
C VAL A 68 -0.19 5.62 -21.57
N LYS A 69 0.74 6.28 -22.26
CA LYS A 69 1.07 5.94 -23.65
C LYS A 69 1.85 4.62 -23.67
N PRO A 70 1.52 3.69 -24.59
CA PRO A 70 2.34 2.50 -24.81
C PRO A 70 3.80 2.88 -25.10
N ASP A 71 4.73 2.29 -24.37
CA ASP A 71 6.16 2.62 -24.43
C ASP A 71 7.03 1.39 -24.18
N ALA A 72 7.23 0.58 -25.23
CA ALA A 72 8.08 -0.60 -25.17
C ALA A 72 9.54 -0.25 -25.50
N PRO A 73 10.51 -0.74 -24.72
CA PRO A 73 11.91 -0.66 -25.12
C PRO A 73 12.19 -1.65 -26.27
N GLU A 74 13.27 -1.42 -27.02
CA GLU A 74 13.75 -2.40 -28.03
C GLU A 74 14.11 -3.75 -27.40
N LYS A 75 14.59 -3.71 -26.14
CA LYS A 75 15.05 -4.84 -25.35
C LYS A 75 14.51 -4.74 -23.92
N PHE A 76 14.10 -5.87 -23.36
CA PHE A 76 13.72 -5.98 -21.96
C PHE A 76 15.00 -6.00 -21.12
N ASP A 77 15.64 -4.84 -20.97
CA ASP A 77 16.89 -4.69 -20.22
C ASP A 77 16.65 -3.88 -18.95
N LEU A 78 17.44 -4.22 -17.94
CA LEU A 78 17.60 -3.47 -16.72
C LEU A 78 19.10 -3.29 -16.54
N PRO A 79 19.65 -2.08 -16.71
CA PRO A 79 21.06 -1.84 -16.45
C PRO A 79 21.41 -2.26 -15.02
N TRP A 80 22.60 -2.84 -14.84
CA TRP A 80 23.06 -3.21 -13.51
C TRP A 80 23.16 -1.97 -12.64
N ARG A 81 22.51 -1.99 -11.48
CA ARG A 81 22.34 -0.79 -10.64
C ARG A 81 23.66 -0.11 -10.25
N TYR A 82 24.71 -0.89 -10.01
CA TYR A 82 26.03 -0.36 -9.64
C TYR A 82 26.79 0.27 -10.81
N LYS A 83 26.40 -0.05 -12.05
CA LYS A 83 26.97 0.53 -13.27
C LYS A 83 26.18 1.73 -13.77
N ASP A 84 24.84 1.65 -13.71
CA ASP A 84 23.95 2.73 -14.14
C ASP A 84 22.67 2.75 -13.29
N ALA A 85 22.77 3.35 -12.11
CA ALA A 85 21.64 3.45 -11.18
C ALA A 85 20.47 4.24 -11.76
N LYS A 86 20.74 5.29 -12.55
CA LYS A 86 19.70 6.14 -13.15
C LYS A 86 18.94 5.39 -14.23
N GLY A 87 19.64 4.71 -15.14
CA GLY A 87 19.04 3.86 -16.16
C GLY A 87 18.31 2.67 -15.57
N HIS A 88 18.86 2.04 -14.53
CA HIS A 88 18.18 0.98 -13.76
C HIS A 88 16.83 1.47 -13.22
N MET A 89 16.81 2.61 -12.51
CA MET A 89 15.59 3.16 -11.94
C MET A 89 14.56 3.54 -13.01
N ALA A 90 15.01 4.14 -14.11
CA ALA A 90 14.14 4.53 -15.22
C ALA A 90 13.53 3.31 -15.94
N ALA A 91 14.34 2.29 -16.23
CA ALA A 91 13.87 1.05 -16.85
C ALA A 91 12.88 0.30 -15.94
N GLY A 92 13.19 0.17 -14.64
CA GLY A 92 12.28 -0.43 -13.68
C GLY A 92 10.95 0.32 -13.56
N ALA A 93 11.00 1.66 -13.51
CA ALA A 93 9.79 2.49 -13.46
C ALA A 93 8.92 2.33 -14.72
N ARG A 94 9.55 2.25 -15.90
CA ARG A 94 8.86 1.98 -17.17
C ARG A 94 8.11 0.65 -17.13
N ILE A 95 8.79 -0.45 -16.77
CA ILE A 95 8.18 -1.78 -16.71
C ILE A 95 6.99 -1.77 -15.74
N ARG A 96 7.17 -1.26 -14.52
CA ARG A 96 6.10 -1.20 -13.52
C ARG A 96 4.92 -0.37 -13.98
N SER A 97 5.16 0.82 -14.53
CA SER A 97 4.09 1.70 -15.01
C SER A 97 3.31 1.10 -16.18
N GLN A 98 4.01 0.54 -17.16
CA GLN A 98 3.40 -0.03 -18.36
C GLN A 98 2.62 -1.31 -18.03
N SER A 99 3.20 -2.18 -17.22
CA SER A 99 2.57 -3.43 -16.79
C SER A 99 1.35 -3.17 -15.90
N TRP A 100 1.46 -2.23 -14.95
CA TRP A 100 0.33 -1.84 -14.10
C TRP A 100 -0.82 -1.28 -14.93
N ALA A 101 -0.54 -0.39 -15.88
CA ALA A 101 -1.57 0.18 -16.75
C ALA A 101 -2.25 -0.90 -17.61
N ALA A 102 -1.49 -1.82 -18.23
CA ALA A 102 -2.08 -2.94 -18.96
C ALA A 102 -2.96 -3.81 -18.04
N TYR A 103 -2.48 -4.15 -16.84
CA TYR A 103 -3.21 -4.93 -15.86
C TYR A 103 -4.54 -4.26 -15.47
N THR A 104 -4.52 -2.99 -15.08
CA THR A 104 -5.72 -2.28 -14.60
C THR A 104 -6.70 -1.99 -15.73
N LEU A 105 -6.23 -1.69 -16.94
CA LEU A 105 -7.09 -1.56 -18.12
C LEU A 105 -7.75 -2.89 -18.47
N GLY A 106 -6.99 -3.99 -18.49
CA GLY A 106 -7.51 -5.33 -18.76
C GLY A 106 -8.57 -5.75 -17.74
N LEU A 107 -8.24 -5.66 -16.44
CA LEU A 107 -9.16 -6.02 -15.36
C LEU A 107 -10.36 -5.06 -15.30
N GLY A 108 -10.13 -3.76 -15.48
CA GLY A 108 -11.17 -2.73 -15.53
C GLY A 108 -12.17 -2.99 -16.65
N SER A 109 -11.70 -3.47 -17.82
CA SER A 109 -12.57 -3.81 -18.95
C SER A 109 -13.55 -4.95 -18.66
N LEU A 110 -13.14 -5.93 -17.84
CA LEU A 110 -14.00 -7.04 -17.38
C LEU A 110 -14.99 -6.59 -16.30
N MET A 111 -14.50 -5.75 -15.37
CA MET A 111 -15.24 -5.37 -14.17
C MET A 111 -16.30 -4.31 -14.46
N THR A 112 -16.01 -3.32 -15.31
CA THR A 112 -16.97 -2.24 -15.58
C THR A 112 -18.26 -2.74 -16.23
N GLU A 113 -19.38 -2.15 -15.84
CA GLU A 113 -20.69 -2.40 -16.46
C GLU A 113 -21.00 -1.42 -17.61
N ASP A 114 -20.20 -0.36 -17.74
CA ASP A 114 -20.30 0.59 -18.84
C ASP A 114 -19.61 -0.02 -20.08
N ALA A 115 -20.41 -0.41 -21.07
CA ALA A 115 -19.92 -1.03 -22.30
C ALA A 115 -18.97 -0.11 -23.10
N ALA A 116 -19.16 1.20 -23.05
CA ALA A 116 -18.26 2.14 -23.73
C ALA A 116 -16.90 2.21 -23.01
N LYS A 117 -16.90 2.29 -21.68
CA LYS A 117 -15.66 2.21 -20.88
C LYS A 117 -14.97 0.86 -21.06
N SER A 118 -15.71 -0.25 -21.02
CA SER A 118 -15.17 -1.60 -21.24
C SER A 118 -14.42 -1.68 -22.58
N LYS A 119 -15.04 -1.19 -23.66
CA LYS A 119 -14.42 -1.08 -24.97
C LYS A 119 -13.16 -0.22 -24.97
N ILE A 120 -13.21 0.97 -24.37
CA ILE A 120 -12.07 1.90 -24.33
C ILE A 120 -10.90 1.26 -23.57
N TYR A 121 -11.14 0.69 -22.40
CA TYR A 121 -10.12 0.03 -21.60
C TYR A 121 -9.51 -1.17 -22.33
N ALA A 122 -10.33 -2.06 -22.88
CA ALA A 122 -9.85 -3.23 -23.61
C ALA A 122 -9.02 -2.85 -24.84
N THR A 123 -9.44 -1.80 -25.57
CA THR A 123 -8.71 -1.30 -26.75
C THR A 123 -7.34 -0.74 -26.37
N GLN A 124 -7.27 0.07 -25.31
CA GLN A 124 -5.98 0.61 -24.84
C GLN A 124 -5.08 -0.51 -24.29
N CYS A 125 -5.64 -1.47 -23.54
CA CYS A 125 -4.90 -2.64 -23.07
C CYS A 125 -4.30 -3.42 -24.25
N ALA A 126 -5.11 -3.73 -25.29
CA ALA A 126 -4.63 -4.39 -26.49
C ALA A 126 -3.51 -3.61 -27.20
N ALA A 127 -3.61 -2.27 -27.27
CA ALA A 127 -2.56 -1.42 -27.84
C ALA A 127 -1.26 -1.49 -27.03
N MET A 128 -1.34 -1.56 -25.70
CA MET A 128 -0.17 -1.75 -24.84
C MET A 128 0.48 -3.12 -25.06
N LEU A 129 -0.31 -4.20 -25.08
CA LEU A 129 0.20 -5.54 -25.34
C LEU A 129 0.86 -5.63 -26.72
N LYS A 130 0.25 -5.00 -27.73
CA LYS A 130 0.80 -4.90 -29.09
C LYS A 130 2.11 -4.12 -29.14
N GLU A 131 2.19 -2.97 -28.47
CA GLU A 131 3.45 -2.19 -28.46
C GLU A 131 4.59 -3.01 -27.84
N TRP A 132 4.31 -3.78 -26.79
CA TRP A 132 5.32 -4.59 -26.12
C TRP A 132 5.82 -5.80 -26.93
N THR A 133 5.13 -6.22 -28.01
CA THR A 133 5.68 -7.22 -28.94
C THR A 133 6.90 -6.71 -29.70
N ARG A 134 7.14 -5.40 -29.74
CA ARG A 134 8.33 -4.79 -30.36
C ARG A 134 9.62 -5.08 -29.59
N CYS A 135 9.52 -5.48 -28.32
CA CYS A 135 10.66 -5.87 -27.51
C CYS A 135 11.20 -7.22 -28.00
N LYS A 136 12.42 -7.25 -28.55
CA LYS A 136 12.91 -8.42 -29.31
C LYS A 136 13.68 -9.46 -28.49
N ASN A 137 14.09 -9.12 -27.28
CA ASN A 137 14.90 -9.98 -26.42
C ASN A 137 14.86 -9.56 -24.95
N ILE A 138 15.27 -10.49 -24.09
CA ILE A 138 15.56 -10.22 -22.68
C ILE A 138 17.04 -9.85 -22.57
N GLY A 139 17.35 -8.82 -21.78
CA GLY A 139 18.71 -8.52 -21.31
C GLY A 139 19.20 -9.53 -20.30
N LEU A 140 19.12 -10.81 -20.67
CA LEU A 140 19.49 -11.91 -19.81
C LEU A 140 20.99 -11.86 -19.58
N ARG A 141 21.35 -11.80 -18.31
CA ARG A 141 22.71 -11.96 -17.79
C ARG A 141 22.66 -13.08 -16.76
N GLU A 142 23.81 -13.57 -16.31
CA GLU A 142 23.88 -14.64 -15.31
C GLU A 142 24.13 -14.09 -13.90
N GLY A 143 23.85 -14.90 -12.88
CA GLY A 143 24.09 -14.55 -11.48
C GLY A 143 23.27 -13.34 -11.02
N ASP A 144 23.88 -12.51 -10.17
CA ASP A 144 23.22 -11.33 -9.58
C ASP A 144 22.89 -10.23 -10.60
N GLU A 145 23.37 -10.33 -11.85
CA GLU A 145 23.09 -9.37 -12.93
C GLU A 145 21.80 -9.68 -13.71
N ALA A 146 21.13 -10.79 -13.40
CA ALA A 146 19.88 -11.24 -14.02
C ALA A 146 18.65 -10.41 -13.58
N GLU A 147 18.84 -9.20 -13.02
CA GLU A 147 17.77 -8.33 -12.49
C GLU A 147 16.69 -8.02 -13.53
N ALA A 148 17.03 -7.95 -14.82
CA ALA A 148 16.08 -7.76 -15.91
C ALA A 148 15.07 -8.91 -16.02
N ALA A 149 15.54 -10.14 -15.81
CA ALA A 149 14.70 -11.33 -15.86
C ALA A 149 13.79 -11.41 -14.62
N LEU A 150 14.31 -11.08 -13.44
CA LEU A 150 13.47 -10.97 -12.24
C LEU A 150 12.40 -9.88 -12.41
N ALA A 151 12.75 -8.70 -12.93
CA ALA A 151 11.81 -7.63 -13.20
C ALA A 151 10.73 -8.03 -14.22
N ALA A 152 11.10 -8.79 -15.25
CA ALA A 152 10.12 -9.40 -16.16
C ALA A 152 9.16 -10.33 -15.41
N CYS A 153 9.67 -11.20 -14.55
CA CYS A 153 8.84 -12.18 -13.85
C CYS A 153 7.95 -11.58 -12.74
N ASN A 154 8.41 -10.56 -12.01
CA ASN A 154 7.63 -9.97 -10.90
C ASN A 154 6.73 -8.80 -11.31
N SER A 155 7.21 -7.96 -12.23
CA SER A 155 6.52 -6.75 -12.66
C SER A 155 5.98 -6.93 -14.06
N GLY A 156 6.70 -7.59 -14.97
CA GLY A 156 6.22 -7.86 -16.33
C GLY A 156 5.07 -8.88 -16.40
N ASN A 157 4.87 -9.71 -15.39
CA ASN A 157 3.75 -10.67 -15.35
C ASN A 157 2.36 -10.02 -15.41
N GLY A 158 2.25 -8.72 -15.11
CA GLY A 158 1.01 -7.95 -15.30
C GLY A 158 0.58 -7.86 -16.76
N PHE A 159 1.52 -7.87 -17.73
CA PHE A 159 1.17 -7.99 -19.15
C PHE A 159 0.54 -9.34 -19.49
N ILE A 160 1.05 -10.42 -18.90
CA ILE A 160 0.54 -11.77 -19.14
C ILE A 160 -0.85 -11.92 -18.51
N ALA A 161 -1.04 -11.41 -17.29
CA ALA A 161 -2.36 -11.34 -16.66
C ALA A 161 -3.35 -10.50 -17.48
N ALA A 162 -2.92 -9.35 -18.01
CA ALA A 162 -3.75 -8.50 -18.86
C ALA A 162 -4.19 -9.23 -20.15
N ALA A 163 -3.30 -10.03 -20.75
CA ALA A 163 -3.62 -10.87 -21.90
C ALA A 163 -4.68 -11.93 -21.60
N ASP A 164 -4.64 -12.56 -20.42
CA ASP A 164 -5.72 -13.45 -19.94
C ASP A 164 -7.04 -12.67 -19.79
N PHE A 165 -6.99 -11.48 -19.19
CA PHE A 165 -8.18 -10.66 -18.94
C PHE A 165 -8.91 -10.27 -20.22
N ILE A 166 -8.18 -9.87 -21.27
CA ILE A 166 -8.78 -9.45 -22.53
C ILE A 166 -8.82 -10.54 -23.59
N TYR A 167 -8.47 -11.79 -23.25
CA TYR A 167 -8.34 -12.88 -24.23
C TYR A 167 -9.55 -13.03 -25.13
N ASN A 168 -10.75 -12.99 -24.54
CA ASN A 168 -12.02 -13.13 -25.26
C ASN A 168 -12.65 -11.78 -25.66
N SER A 169 -11.93 -10.67 -25.47
CA SER A 169 -12.41 -9.35 -25.88
C SER A 169 -12.45 -9.23 -27.41
N PRO A 170 -13.55 -8.72 -28.00
CA PRO A 170 -13.60 -8.44 -29.44
C PRO A 170 -12.66 -7.29 -29.85
N HIS A 171 -12.08 -6.58 -28.87
CA HIS A 171 -11.14 -5.47 -29.09
C HIS A 171 -9.67 -5.91 -29.11
N TRP A 172 -9.39 -7.21 -28.98
CA TRP A 172 -8.08 -7.80 -29.20
C TRP A 172 -8.13 -8.81 -30.34
N SER A 173 -7.60 -8.43 -31.50
CA SER A 173 -7.72 -9.23 -32.72
C SER A 173 -7.03 -10.59 -32.57
N ALA A 174 -7.51 -11.60 -33.30
CA ALA A 174 -6.87 -12.92 -33.31
C ALA A 174 -5.41 -12.86 -33.81
N ALA A 175 -5.11 -11.93 -34.74
CA ALA A 175 -3.76 -11.71 -35.25
C ALA A 175 -2.85 -11.12 -34.16
N ASP A 176 -3.28 -10.05 -33.48
CA ASP A 176 -2.49 -9.43 -32.41
C ASP A 176 -2.28 -10.38 -31.23
N ARG A 177 -3.28 -11.20 -30.91
CA ARG A 177 -3.15 -12.26 -29.90
C ARG A 177 -2.16 -13.35 -30.30
N THR A 178 -2.17 -13.75 -31.57
CA THR A 178 -1.18 -14.72 -32.10
C THR A 178 0.23 -14.15 -32.00
N GLU A 179 0.42 -12.89 -32.40
CA GLU A 179 1.70 -12.19 -32.30
C GLU A 179 2.17 -12.07 -30.84
N PHE A 180 1.27 -11.73 -29.92
CA PHE A 180 1.61 -11.66 -28.50
C PHE A 180 1.99 -13.04 -27.93
N LYS A 181 1.25 -14.11 -28.28
CA LYS A 181 1.63 -15.49 -27.91
C LYS A 181 3.00 -15.88 -28.48
N GLN A 182 3.33 -15.42 -29.69
CA GLN A 182 4.67 -15.62 -30.27
C GLN A 182 5.74 -14.87 -29.46
N TRP A 183 5.49 -13.60 -29.11
CA TRP A 183 6.38 -12.81 -28.26
C TRP A 183 6.61 -13.47 -26.89
N ILE A 184 5.57 -14.05 -26.27
CA ILE A 184 5.72 -14.81 -25.03
C ILE A 184 6.74 -15.95 -25.21
N ARG A 185 6.58 -16.75 -26.27
CA ARG A 185 7.46 -17.90 -26.54
C ARG A 185 8.90 -17.50 -26.85
N GLU A 186 9.08 -16.45 -27.65
CA GLU A 186 10.39 -16.08 -28.18
C GLU A 186 11.19 -15.16 -27.26
N VAL A 187 10.51 -14.39 -26.41
CA VAL A 187 11.11 -13.34 -25.58
C VAL A 187 10.80 -13.57 -24.11
N TYR A 188 9.53 -13.51 -23.70
CA TYR A 188 9.18 -13.47 -22.28
C TYR A 188 9.58 -14.74 -21.52
N LEU A 189 9.33 -15.93 -22.08
CA LEU A 189 9.66 -17.21 -21.43
C LEU A 189 11.15 -17.36 -21.12
N LYS A 190 12.05 -16.73 -21.90
CA LYS A 190 13.49 -16.72 -21.60
C LYS A 190 13.81 -16.06 -20.26
N ALA A 191 13.04 -15.05 -19.85
CA ALA A 191 13.21 -14.45 -18.54
C ALA A 191 12.83 -15.43 -17.41
N THR A 192 11.91 -16.35 -17.65
CA THR A 192 11.45 -17.31 -16.65
C THR A 192 12.49 -18.38 -16.34
N GLU A 193 13.51 -18.55 -17.20
CA GLU A 193 14.61 -19.49 -17.00
C GLU A 193 15.39 -19.24 -15.69
N ILE A 194 15.23 -18.08 -15.05
CA ILE A 194 15.71 -17.82 -13.67
C ILE A 194 15.22 -18.85 -12.66
N LYS A 195 14.09 -19.54 -12.93
CA LYS A 195 13.58 -20.66 -12.12
C LYS A 195 14.44 -21.92 -12.17
N THR A 196 15.19 -22.07 -13.25
CA THR A 196 16.12 -23.20 -13.49
C THR A 196 17.57 -22.86 -13.13
N MET A 197 17.85 -21.58 -12.82
CA MET A 197 19.14 -21.16 -12.26
C MET A 197 19.26 -21.64 -10.81
N LYS A 198 20.47 -21.72 -10.25
CA LYS A 198 20.78 -22.23 -8.88
C LYS A 198 20.16 -21.41 -7.72
N PHE A 199 19.14 -20.60 -7.98
CA PHE A 199 18.45 -19.80 -6.98
C PHE A 199 17.41 -20.64 -6.24
N GLU A 200 17.57 -20.78 -4.93
CA GLU A 200 16.62 -21.46 -4.04
C GLU A 200 15.80 -20.44 -3.21
N ASN A 201 15.53 -19.27 -3.80
CA ASN A 201 14.89 -18.14 -3.13
C ASN A 201 13.75 -17.56 -3.99
N ASN A 202 13.27 -16.37 -3.64
CA ASN A 202 12.23 -15.62 -4.32
C ASN A 202 12.37 -15.52 -5.86
N TRP A 203 13.59 -15.58 -6.42
CA TRP A 203 13.79 -15.55 -7.88
C TRP A 203 13.17 -16.76 -8.57
N ASN A 204 13.35 -17.95 -7.96
CA ASN A 204 12.78 -19.18 -8.47
C ASN A 204 11.25 -19.16 -8.33
N ALA A 205 10.74 -18.66 -7.20
CA ALA A 205 9.30 -18.50 -7.00
C ALA A 205 8.67 -17.59 -8.09
N TRP A 206 9.29 -16.45 -8.39
CA TRP A 206 8.81 -15.53 -9.43
C TRP A 206 8.95 -16.10 -10.85
N GLY A 207 10.08 -16.72 -11.18
CA GLY A 207 10.25 -17.37 -12.47
C GLY A 207 9.21 -18.47 -12.72
N THR A 208 8.94 -19.29 -11.71
CA THR A 208 7.93 -20.36 -11.77
C THR A 208 6.51 -19.79 -11.90
N CYS A 209 6.17 -18.77 -11.11
CA CYS A 209 4.86 -18.09 -11.20
C CYS A 209 4.63 -17.45 -12.57
N ALA A 210 5.63 -16.74 -13.10
CA ALA A 210 5.54 -16.10 -14.41
C ALA A 210 5.41 -17.11 -15.55
N ALA A 211 6.06 -18.26 -15.44
CA ALA A 211 5.94 -19.33 -16.42
C ALA A 211 4.57 -20.00 -16.39
N LEU A 212 4.06 -20.37 -15.21
CA LEU A 212 2.69 -20.90 -15.06
C LEU A 212 1.63 -19.98 -15.69
N LEU A 213 1.74 -18.68 -15.43
CA LEU A 213 0.83 -17.69 -16.00
C LEU A 213 0.97 -17.59 -17.54
N SER A 214 2.19 -17.71 -18.06
CA SER A 214 2.47 -17.74 -19.49
C SER A 214 1.91 -18.98 -20.15
N ASP A 215 2.13 -20.16 -19.57
CA ASP A 215 1.62 -21.44 -20.07
C ASP A 215 0.09 -21.45 -20.10
N TYR A 216 -0.56 -20.80 -19.14
CA TYR A 216 -2.01 -20.61 -19.15
C TYR A 216 -2.49 -19.82 -20.37
N VAL A 217 -1.89 -18.66 -20.66
CA VAL A 217 -2.25 -17.83 -21.84
C VAL A 217 -1.84 -18.51 -23.16
N LEU A 218 -0.75 -19.27 -23.14
CA LEU A 218 -0.33 -20.09 -24.27
C LEU A 218 -1.24 -21.29 -24.52
N GLU A 219 -2.04 -21.67 -23.51
CA GLU A 219 -2.85 -22.89 -23.47
C GLU A 219 -1.97 -24.15 -23.61
N ASP A 220 -0.76 -24.13 -23.02
CA ASP A 220 0.20 -25.22 -23.06
C ASP A 220 0.05 -26.14 -21.83
N ALA A 221 -0.76 -27.18 -21.97
CA ALA A 221 -1.04 -28.11 -20.88
C ALA A 221 0.20 -28.90 -20.41
N THR A 222 1.15 -29.17 -21.31
CA THR A 222 2.34 -29.94 -20.99
C THR A 222 3.33 -29.10 -20.19
N ALA A 223 3.59 -27.87 -20.63
CA ALA A 223 4.44 -26.92 -19.91
C ALA A 223 3.84 -26.59 -18.52
N LEU A 224 2.53 -26.35 -18.45
CA LEU A 224 1.85 -26.05 -17.18
C LEU A 224 2.00 -27.17 -16.15
N GLN A 225 1.89 -28.44 -16.58
CA GLN A 225 2.09 -29.57 -15.66
C GLN A 225 3.54 -29.71 -15.19
N ALA A 226 4.52 -29.40 -16.04
CA ALA A 226 5.92 -29.38 -15.66
C ALA A 226 6.21 -28.27 -14.65
N ASP A 227 5.70 -27.06 -14.89
CA ASP A 227 5.90 -25.92 -13.99
C ASP A 227 5.09 -26.03 -12.69
N LYS A 228 3.96 -26.75 -12.70
CA LYS A 228 3.26 -27.16 -11.47
C LYS A 228 4.16 -28.04 -10.59
N ALA A 229 4.83 -29.03 -11.17
CA ALA A 229 5.75 -29.89 -10.42
C ALA A 229 6.92 -29.07 -9.85
N LEU A 230 7.42 -28.08 -10.61
CA LEU A 230 8.42 -27.14 -10.12
C LEU A 230 7.90 -26.29 -8.97
N LEU A 231 6.65 -25.82 -9.00
CA LEU A 231 6.07 -25.07 -7.89
C LEU A 231 5.97 -25.91 -6.61
N VAL A 232 5.64 -27.20 -6.74
CA VAL A 232 5.67 -28.15 -5.60
C VAL A 232 7.09 -28.27 -5.02
N ASP A 233 8.11 -28.34 -5.89
CA ASP A 233 9.53 -28.34 -5.48
C ASP A 233 9.94 -27.02 -4.80
N VAL A 234 9.50 -25.88 -5.32
CA VAL A 234 9.71 -24.55 -4.71
C VAL A 234 9.13 -24.51 -3.29
N ILE A 235 7.89 -24.94 -3.09
CA ILE A 235 7.25 -24.99 -1.76
C ILE A 235 8.07 -25.91 -0.84
N THR A 236 8.46 -27.08 -1.35
CA THR A 236 9.21 -28.10 -0.61
C THR A 236 10.59 -27.61 -0.17
N LYS A 237 11.30 -26.83 -1.00
CA LYS A 237 12.67 -26.37 -0.69
C LYS A 237 12.70 -25.07 0.09
N GLN A 238 11.75 -24.16 -0.13
CA GLN A 238 11.84 -22.80 0.40
C GLN A 238 11.11 -22.60 1.71
N ILE A 239 10.14 -23.46 2.06
CA ILE A 239 9.36 -23.36 3.30
C ILE A 239 9.76 -24.51 4.22
N GLU A 240 10.24 -24.22 5.42
CA GLU A 240 10.51 -25.24 6.44
C GLU A 240 9.24 -25.66 7.19
N PRO A 241 9.23 -26.80 7.90
CA PRO A 241 8.04 -27.25 8.65
C PRO A 241 7.53 -26.24 9.69
N ASP A 242 8.40 -25.37 10.21
CA ASP A 242 8.03 -24.27 11.13
C ASP A 242 7.63 -22.98 10.40
N GLY A 243 7.53 -23.02 9.07
CA GLY A 243 7.17 -21.90 8.20
C GLY A 243 8.30 -20.94 7.87
N LYS A 244 9.51 -21.14 8.41
CA LYS A 244 10.65 -20.28 8.05
C LYS A 244 10.99 -20.43 6.58
N MET A 245 11.47 -19.34 5.99
CA MET A 245 12.05 -19.32 4.64
C MET A 245 13.51 -18.86 4.74
N PRO A 246 14.48 -19.76 5.02
CA PRO A 246 15.83 -19.40 5.43
C PRO A 246 16.53 -18.43 4.47
N LYS A 247 16.45 -18.67 3.16
CA LYS A 247 17.08 -17.80 2.15
C LYS A 247 16.56 -16.36 2.15
N GLU A 248 15.30 -16.15 2.57
CA GLU A 248 14.73 -14.81 2.70
C GLU A 248 15.03 -14.20 4.07
N LEU A 249 15.11 -15.02 5.12
CA LEU A 249 15.46 -14.58 6.48
C LEU A 249 16.93 -14.13 6.58
N ASP A 250 17.82 -14.70 5.78
CA ASP A 250 19.24 -14.35 5.70
C ASP A 250 19.48 -12.95 5.10
N ARG A 251 18.43 -12.24 4.64
CA ARG A 251 18.52 -10.91 4.02
C ARG A 251 18.58 -9.75 5.02
N GLY A 252 18.81 -10.02 6.31
CA GLY A 252 18.95 -9.01 7.36
C GLY A 252 17.72 -8.09 7.45
N ASN A 253 17.92 -6.78 7.29
CA ASN A 253 16.83 -5.79 7.33
C ASN A 253 15.80 -5.97 6.20
N GLY A 254 16.14 -6.71 5.13
CA GLY A 254 15.23 -7.00 4.02
C GLY A 254 14.30 -8.20 4.22
N LYS A 255 14.46 -8.97 5.31
CA LYS A 255 13.76 -10.27 5.48
C LYS A 255 12.24 -10.18 5.33
N ASN A 256 11.60 -9.17 5.90
CA ASN A 256 10.14 -9.02 5.81
C ASN A 256 9.69 -8.84 4.36
N TRP A 257 10.41 -8.00 3.59
CA TRP A 257 10.14 -7.78 2.16
C TRP A 257 10.31 -9.08 1.38
N TYR A 258 11.46 -9.75 1.52
CA TYR A 258 11.78 -10.91 0.69
C TYR A 258 10.90 -12.12 1.00
N THR A 259 10.51 -12.34 2.26
CA THR A 259 9.53 -13.37 2.63
C THR A 259 8.16 -13.06 2.03
N TYR A 260 7.66 -11.83 2.17
CA TYR A 260 6.41 -11.38 1.53
C TYR A 260 6.45 -11.55 0.01
N PHE A 261 7.57 -11.16 -0.60
CA PHE A 261 7.77 -11.16 -2.03
C PHE A 261 7.79 -12.58 -2.61
N ALA A 262 8.49 -13.53 -1.95
CA ALA A 262 8.49 -14.94 -2.32
C ALA A 262 7.09 -15.56 -2.18
N LEU A 263 6.44 -15.38 -1.03
CA LEU A 263 5.10 -15.92 -0.76
C LEU A 263 4.05 -15.36 -1.72
N SER A 264 4.17 -14.11 -2.16
CA SER A 264 3.28 -13.53 -3.16
C SER A 264 3.34 -14.28 -4.49
N ALA A 265 4.52 -14.67 -4.94
CA ALA A 265 4.70 -15.47 -6.16
C ALA A 265 4.19 -16.91 -5.99
N ILE A 266 4.55 -17.56 -4.89
CA ILE A 266 4.13 -18.94 -4.58
C ILE A 266 2.61 -19.05 -4.56
N THR A 267 1.94 -18.14 -3.84
CA THR A 267 0.49 -18.15 -3.69
C THR A 267 -0.24 -17.83 -4.99
N GLN A 268 0.26 -16.88 -5.79
CA GLN A 268 -0.32 -16.60 -7.10
C GLN A 268 -0.15 -17.79 -8.06
N GLY A 269 1.03 -18.40 -8.12
CA GLY A 269 1.27 -19.61 -8.90
C GLY A 269 0.37 -20.77 -8.48
N ALA A 270 0.14 -20.96 -7.17
CA ALA A 270 -0.77 -21.97 -6.65
C ALA A 270 -2.21 -21.76 -7.12
N VAL A 271 -2.65 -20.50 -7.26
CA VAL A 271 -3.98 -20.17 -7.80
C VAL A 271 -4.08 -20.44 -9.29
N VAL A 272 -3.04 -20.16 -10.07
CA VAL A 272 -3.00 -20.54 -11.50
C VAL A 272 -3.13 -22.05 -11.66
N VAL A 273 -2.37 -22.82 -10.87
CA VAL A 273 -2.47 -24.30 -10.85
C VAL A 273 -3.88 -24.75 -10.46
N ARG A 274 -4.44 -24.21 -9.37
CA ARG A 274 -5.79 -24.54 -8.90
C ARG A 274 -6.83 -24.31 -9.99
N ASN A 275 -6.78 -23.16 -10.65
CA ASN A 275 -7.76 -22.79 -11.65
C ASN A 275 -7.59 -23.60 -12.96
N ALA A 276 -6.37 -24.04 -13.29
CA ALA A 276 -6.08 -24.83 -14.49
C ALA A 276 -6.32 -26.34 -14.32
N THR A 277 -6.02 -26.90 -13.14
CA THR A 277 -6.00 -28.36 -12.91
C THR A 277 -6.96 -28.82 -11.83
N GLY A 278 -7.44 -27.92 -10.96
CA GLY A 278 -8.22 -28.25 -9.76
C GLY A 278 -7.37 -28.56 -8.52
N ASP A 279 -6.04 -28.60 -8.64
CA ASP A 279 -5.14 -28.91 -7.52
C ASP A 279 -4.92 -27.65 -6.68
N ASP A 280 -5.48 -27.62 -5.47
CA ASP A 280 -5.37 -26.46 -4.58
C ASP A 280 -4.06 -26.51 -3.76
N LEU A 281 -2.93 -26.15 -4.37
CA LEU A 281 -1.63 -26.11 -3.70
C LEU A 281 -1.56 -25.13 -2.50
N MET A 282 -2.55 -24.26 -2.33
CA MET A 282 -2.66 -23.48 -1.10
C MET A 282 -2.97 -24.37 0.11
N LYS A 283 -3.71 -25.47 -0.10
CA LYS A 283 -4.19 -26.38 0.96
C LYS A 283 -3.56 -27.78 0.90
N LEU A 284 -2.99 -28.17 -0.23
CA LEU A 284 -2.36 -29.47 -0.40
C LEU A 284 -0.98 -29.50 0.25
N GLU A 285 -0.77 -30.53 1.06
CA GLU A 285 0.52 -30.86 1.65
C GLU A 285 1.44 -31.44 0.57
N THR A 286 2.66 -30.92 0.48
CA THR A 286 3.70 -31.51 -0.39
C THR A 286 4.05 -32.93 0.08
N PRO A 287 4.67 -33.77 -0.76
CA PRO A 287 5.07 -35.12 -0.36
C PRO A 287 5.96 -35.20 0.89
N THR A 288 6.63 -34.10 1.26
CA THR A 288 7.50 -34.00 2.44
C THR A 288 6.83 -33.34 3.66
N GLY A 289 5.52 -33.09 3.62
CA GLY A 289 4.79 -32.55 4.76
C GLY A 289 4.75 -31.02 4.88
N LYS A 290 5.15 -30.29 3.83
CA LYS A 290 5.25 -28.83 3.83
C LYS A 290 4.03 -28.19 3.18
N LEU A 291 3.57 -27.07 3.74
CA LEU A 291 2.39 -26.32 3.33
C LEU A 291 2.72 -24.85 3.06
N VAL A 292 2.09 -24.26 2.04
CA VAL A 292 2.15 -22.81 1.80
C VAL A 292 1.66 -22.03 3.03
N GLN A 293 0.64 -22.56 3.73
CA GLN A 293 0.09 -21.93 4.91
C GLN A 293 1.10 -21.77 6.06
N GLN A 294 2.04 -22.71 6.24
CA GLN A 294 3.08 -22.61 7.27
C GLN A 294 3.94 -21.35 7.06
N GLY A 295 4.35 -21.09 5.81
CA GLY A 295 5.11 -19.88 5.45
C GLY A 295 4.32 -18.60 5.73
N ILE A 296 3.02 -18.59 5.41
CA ILE A 296 2.15 -17.44 5.66
C ILE A 296 1.94 -17.23 7.17
N ASP A 297 1.72 -18.28 7.95
CA ASP A 297 1.56 -18.20 9.41
C ASP A 297 2.82 -17.65 10.08
N TYR A 298 4.00 -18.11 9.65
CA TYR A 298 5.28 -17.57 10.12
C TYR A 298 5.40 -16.09 9.77
N PHE A 299 5.13 -15.71 8.52
CA PHE A 299 5.18 -14.33 8.06
C PHE A 299 4.23 -13.41 8.85
N VAL A 300 2.96 -13.81 8.97
CA VAL A 300 1.91 -13.07 9.69
C VAL A 300 2.27 -12.86 11.14
N THR A 301 2.86 -13.87 11.79
CA THR A 301 3.15 -13.82 13.23
C THR A 301 4.43 -13.04 13.53
N ASN A 302 5.45 -13.12 12.68
CA ASN A 302 6.79 -12.65 13.02
C ASN A 302 7.28 -11.45 12.20
N LEU A 303 6.73 -11.24 10.99
CA LEU A 303 7.30 -10.31 10.01
C LEU A 303 6.30 -9.30 9.45
N PHE A 304 4.99 -9.55 9.62
CA PHE A 304 3.96 -8.71 9.02
C PHE A 304 3.95 -7.30 9.61
N GLN A 305 3.99 -6.34 8.69
CA GLN A 305 3.80 -4.92 8.92
C GLN A 305 3.24 -4.31 7.63
N ALA A 306 2.59 -3.14 7.72
CA ALA A 306 2.34 -2.35 6.51
C ALA A 306 3.71 -2.07 5.83
N PRO A 307 3.87 -2.26 4.51
CA PRO A 307 2.83 -2.30 3.47
C PRO A 307 2.42 -3.71 2.96
N TYR A 308 2.71 -4.80 3.65
CA TYR A 308 2.57 -6.19 3.13
C TYR A 308 1.13 -6.75 3.15
N SER A 309 0.12 -5.88 3.17
CA SER A 309 -1.28 -6.24 3.38
C SER A 309 -1.89 -7.09 2.28
N SER A 310 -1.44 -6.98 1.02
CA SER A 310 -2.10 -7.66 -0.11
C SER A 310 -2.01 -9.18 -0.07
N LEU A 311 -0.85 -9.73 0.31
CA LEU A 311 -0.67 -11.18 0.50
C LEU A 311 -1.56 -11.69 1.63
N VAL A 312 -1.56 -10.99 2.78
CA VAL A 312 -2.34 -11.39 3.95
C VAL A 312 -3.85 -11.29 3.68
N GLU A 313 -4.28 -10.30 2.90
CA GLU A 313 -5.66 -10.17 2.44
C GLU A 313 -6.06 -11.36 1.56
N ALA A 314 -5.25 -11.66 0.53
CA ALA A 314 -5.52 -12.78 -0.38
C ALA A 314 -5.56 -14.11 0.38
N ALA A 315 -4.55 -14.40 1.20
CA ALA A 315 -4.49 -15.59 2.02
C ALA A 315 -5.69 -15.69 2.98
N GLY A 316 -6.08 -14.57 3.61
CA GLY A 316 -7.26 -14.50 4.46
C GLY A 316 -8.53 -14.93 3.73
N GLY A 317 -8.68 -14.54 2.46
CA GLY A 317 -9.76 -15.00 1.58
C GLY A 317 -9.69 -16.49 1.24
N PHE A 318 -8.53 -16.98 0.78
CA PHE A 318 -8.38 -18.38 0.35
C PHE A 318 -8.51 -19.40 1.49
N TYR A 319 -7.99 -19.08 2.67
CA TYR A 319 -8.10 -19.93 3.86
C TYR A 319 -9.34 -19.63 4.70
N ASN A 320 -10.13 -18.60 4.37
CA ASN A 320 -11.18 -18.06 5.23
C ASN A 320 -10.68 -17.81 6.67
N ASN A 321 -9.46 -17.28 6.78
CA ASN A 321 -8.76 -17.12 8.05
C ASN A 321 -9.09 -15.77 8.68
N LYS A 322 -9.96 -15.79 9.70
CA LYS A 322 -10.40 -14.57 10.41
C LYS A 322 -9.24 -13.77 11.01
N LYS A 323 -8.17 -14.42 11.51
CA LYS A 323 -7.01 -13.71 12.06
C LYS A 323 -6.37 -12.83 10.99
N TYR A 324 -6.11 -13.39 9.81
CA TYR A 324 -5.50 -12.65 8.70
C TYR A 324 -6.41 -11.49 8.25
N LEU A 325 -7.71 -11.76 8.13
CA LEU A 325 -8.68 -10.75 7.70
C LEU A 325 -8.84 -9.62 8.73
N THR A 326 -8.81 -9.89 10.04
CA THR A 326 -8.88 -8.88 11.09
C THR A 326 -7.69 -7.92 11.07
N MET A 327 -6.51 -8.40 10.68
CA MET A 327 -5.29 -7.56 10.62
C MET A 327 -5.35 -6.47 9.54
N ASN A 328 -6.17 -6.65 8.51
CA ASN A 328 -6.36 -5.66 7.44
C ASN A 328 -7.65 -4.84 7.58
N ARG A 329 -8.48 -5.06 8.60
CA ARG A 329 -9.84 -4.50 8.69
C ARG A 329 -9.93 -2.98 8.55
N SER A 330 -8.93 -2.25 9.04
CA SER A 330 -8.83 -0.78 8.95
C SER A 330 -8.12 -0.26 7.70
N ARG A 331 -7.44 -1.14 6.96
CA ARG A 331 -6.66 -0.79 5.77
C ARG A 331 -7.44 -1.02 4.49
N ARG A 332 -8.61 -1.66 4.56
CA ARG A 332 -9.45 -1.96 3.40
C ARG A 332 -10.00 -0.67 2.77
N PRO A 333 -10.15 -0.62 1.43
CA PRO A 333 -9.80 -1.68 0.48
C PRO A 333 -8.28 -1.82 0.27
N ILE A 334 -7.79 -3.05 0.21
CA ILE A 334 -6.37 -3.34 -0.07
C ILE A 334 -6.15 -3.39 -1.57
N ILE A 335 -5.22 -2.54 -2.02
CA ILE A 335 -4.68 -2.51 -3.39
C ILE A 335 -3.20 -2.85 -3.31
N GLY A 336 -2.70 -3.68 -4.24
CA GLY A 336 -1.32 -4.12 -4.31
C GLY A 336 -0.33 -2.96 -4.53
N ILE A 337 0.93 -3.20 -4.20
CA ILE A 337 1.93 -2.14 -4.02
C ILE A 337 2.70 -1.71 -5.28
N ARG A 338 2.20 -1.98 -6.50
CA ARG A 338 2.80 -1.64 -7.82
C ARG A 338 4.26 -2.07 -8.09
N GLU A 339 4.97 -2.61 -7.10
CA GLU A 339 6.34 -3.13 -7.23
C GLU A 339 6.40 -4.54 -7.82
N HIS A 340 5.29 -5.28 -7.79
CA HIS A 340 5.08 -6.57 -8.43
C HIS A 340 3.58 -6.81 -8.62
N ASN A 341 3.18 -7.78 -9.45
CA ASN A 341 1.76 -8.10 -9.68
C ASN A 341 1.28 -9.40 -9.03
N GLY A 342 1.72 -9.69 -7.80
CA GLY A 342 1.34 -10.92 -7.09
C GLY A 342 -0.11 -10.90 -6.60
N TRP A 343 -0.53 -9.80 -5.96
CA TRP A 343 -1.89 -9.61 -5.45
C TRP A 343 -2.29 -8.14 -5.57
N ASN A 344 -2.86 -7.76 -6.73
CA ASN A 344 -3.16 -6.36 -7.05
C ASN A 344 -4.50 -5.87 -6.49
N TYR A 345 -5.55 -6.70 -6.52
CA TYR A 345 -6.88 -6.33 -5.99
C TYR A 345 -7.45 -7.42 -5.07
N PRO A 346 -6.75 -7.86 -4.03
CA PRO A 346 -7.20 -8.98 -3.20
C PRO A 346 -8.53 -8.68 -2.49
N THR A 347 -8.79 -7.45 -2.04
CA THR A 347 -10.08 -7.11 -1.40
C THR A 347 -11.26 -7.26 -2.37
N LEU A 348 -11.07 -6.93 -3.65
CA LEU A 348 -12.12 -7.05 -4.68
C LEU A 348 -12.54 -8.51 -4.91
N PHE A 349 -11.61 -9.45 -4.73
CA PHE A 349 -11.80 -10.89 -4.99
C PHE A 349 -11.78 -11.75 -3.71
N LEU A 350 -12.02 -11.15 -2.54
CA LEU A 350 -12.20 -11.93 -1.31
C LEU A 350 -13.37 -12.89 -1.45
N GLN A 351 -13.17 -14.15 -1.10
CA GLN A 351 -14.21 -15.19 -1.22
C GLN A 351 -15.31 -15.12 -0.15
N PRO A 352 -15.01 -14.92 1.16
CA PRO A 352 -16.03 -14.93 2.20
C PRO A 352 -17.08 -13.82 2.02
N ASP A 353 -18.35 -14.10 2.32
CA ASP A 353 -19.44 -13.11 2.28
C ASP A 353 -19.43 -12.13 3.45
N GLU A 354 -18.92 -12.58 4.60
CA GLU A 354 -18.77 -11.79 5.81
C GLU A 354 -17.30 -11.73 6.19
N ILE A 355 -16.78 -10.51 6.35
CA ILE A 355 -15.40 -10.27 6.77
C ILE A 355 -15.39 -9.25 7.91
N PRO A 356 -14.38 -9.27 8.79
CA PRO A 356 -14.20 -8.23 9.81
C PRO A 356 -14.04 -6.86 9.13
N ILE A 357 -14.89 -5.90 9.45
CA ILE A 357 -14.78 -4.50 9.01
C ILE A 357 -14.51 -3.67 10.25
N ASN A 358 -13.59 -2.70 10.14
CA ASN A 358 -13.30 -1.83 11.28
C ASN A 358 -14.54 -1.04 11.70
N GLN A 359 -14.85 -1.01 12.99
CA GLN A 359 -15.88 -0.13 13.51
C GLN A 359 -15.24 1.09 14.17
N MET A 360 -15.97 2.20 14.24
CA MET A 360 -15.46 3.36 14.97
C MET A 360 -15.55 3.08 16.47
N PRO A 361 -14.56 3.52 17.26
CA PRO A 361 -14.68 3.46 18.71
C PRO A 361 -15.80 4.38 19.20
N ILE A 362 -16.23 4.18 20.44
CA ILE A 362 -17.29 4.97 21.07
C ILE A 362 -16.71 5.67 22.29
N ALA A 363 -16.57 6.99 22.19
CA ALA A 363 -16.15 7.84 23.30
C ALA A 363 -17.29 8.02 24.31
N ALA A 364 -17.03 7.71 25.58
CA ALA A 364 -17.94 7.96 26.69
C ALA A 364 -17.19 8.69 27.80
N ALA A 365 -17.83 9.72 28.37
CA ALA A 365 -17.23 10.62 29.35
C ALA A 365 -18.18 10.80 30.54
N VAL A 366 -17.61 10.79 31.74
CA VAL A 366 -18.24 11.14 33.02
C VAL A 366 -17.39 12.21 33.68
N ILE A 367 -18.01 13.27 34.17
CA ILE A 367 -17.34 14.39 34.84
C ILE A 367 -17.84 14.46 36.28
N SER A 368 -16.93 14.55 37.25
CA SER A 368 -17.28 14.64 38.66
C SER A 368 -16.38 15.63 39.43
N PRO A 369 -16.88 16.30 40.48
CA PRO A 369 -18.28 16.33 40.92
C PRO A 369 -19.21 17.04 39.91
N SER A 370 -20.50 16.69 39.97
CA SER A 370 -21.58 17.36 39.24
C SER A 370 -22.64 17.82 40.25
N PRO A 371 -23.01 19.12 40.32
CA PRO A 371 -22.59 20.20 39.43
C PRO A 371 -21.11 20.58 39.60
N ALA A 372 -20.47 21.01 38.52
CA ALA A 372 -19.11 21.53 38.54
C ALA A 372 -19.09 22.95 39.15
N LYS A 373 -18.07 23.26 39.95
CA LYS A 373 -17.91 24.55 40.63
C LYS A 373 -16.55 25.15 40.32
N ALA A 374 -16.50 26.48 40.17
CA ALA A 374 -15.25 27.19 39.98
C ALA A 374 -14.29 26.97 41.17
N GLY A 375 -13.00 26.81 40.88
CA GLY A 375 -11.96 26.57 41.87
C GLY A 375 -11.87 25.13 42.43
N VAL A 376 -12.75 24.22 41.99
CA VAL A 376 -12.74 22.80 42.40
C VAL A 376 -12.08 21.93 41.34
N ASP A 377 -11.23 21.00 41.76
CA ASP A 377 -10.67 19.98 40.86
C ASP A 377 -11.77 19.04 40.35
N LEU A 378 -11.92 18.96 39.03
CA LEU A 378 -12.84 18.05 38.37
C LEU A 378 -12.09 16.86 37.80
N VAL A 379 -12.67 15.67 37.96
CA VAL A 379 -12.22 14.42 37.35
C VAL A 379 -13.00 14.21 36.06
N PHE A 380 -12.26 14.05 34.96
CA PHE A 380 -12.76 13.68 33.65
C PHE A 380 -12.43 12.22 33.40
N ASN A 381 -13.44 11.36 33.38
CA ASN A 381 -13.29 9.91 33.29
C ASN A 381 -13.90 9.35 31.99
N ALA A 382 -13.08 8.67 31.20
CA ALA A 382 -13.44 8.07 29.92
C ALA A 382 -13.44 6.53 29.92
N SER A 383 -13.38 5.90 31.09
CA SER A 383 -13.32 4.44 31.27
C SER A 383 -14.49 3.66 30.65
N SER A 384 -15.62 4.30 30.40
CA SER A 384 -16.77 3.69 29.72
C SER A 384 -16.67 3.73 28.19
N SER A 385 -15.59 4.29 27.64
CA SER A 385 -15.32 4.27 26.20
C SER A 385 -14.97 2.85 25.76
N ARG A 386 -15.39 2.46 24.57
CA ARG A 386 -15.23 1.08 24.07
C ARG A 386 -15.08 1.05 22.57
N ASP A 387 -14.38 0.05 22.07
CA ASP A 387 -14.28 -0.24 20.65
C ASP A 387 -15.00 -1.57 20.35
N PRO A 388 -16.01 -1.62 19.45
CA PRO A 388 -16.78 -2.84 19.20
C PRO A 388 -15.99 -4.02 18.64
N ASP A 389 -14.91 -3.77 17.92
CA ASP A 389 -14.12 -4.80 17.22
C ASP A 389 -12.63 -4.82 17.61
N GLY A 390 -12.28 -4.13 18.69
CA GLY A 390 -10.91 -3.97 19.14
C GLY A 390 -10.81 -3.39 20.55
N GLU A 391 -9.79 -2.56 20.76
CA GLU A 391 -9.53 -1.92 22.05
C GLU A 391 -9.26 -0.43 21.88
N ILE A 392 -9.69 0.38 22.84
CA ILE A 392 -9.25 1.78 22.90
C ILE A 392 -7.79 1.82 23.30
N LYS A 393 -6.93 2.43 22.48
CA LYS A 393 -5.52 2.66 22.79
C LYS A 393 -5.25 4.04 23.36
N PHE A 394 -6.00 5.05 22.94
CA PHE A 394 -5.74 6.43 23.35
C PHE A 394 -7.01 7.17 23.75
N TRP A 395 -6.89 8.02 24.77
CA TRP A 395 -7.91 8.96 25.23
C TRP A 395 -7.30 10.34 25.30
N ARG A 396 -7.96 11.31 24.66
CA ARG A 396 -7.52 12.69 24.60
C ARG A 396 -8.65 13.63 24.95
N TRP A 397 -8.40 14.47 25.95
CA TRP A 397 -9.28 15.54 26.37
C TRP A 397 -8.76 16.86 25.82
N SER A 398 -9.64 17.65 25.21
CA SER A 398 -9.37 19.03 24.81
C SER A 398 -10.31 19.94 25.57
N PHE A 399 -9.79 21.01 26.14
CA PHE A 399 -10.55 22.00 26.89
C PHE A 399 -10.39 23.35 26.21
N GLU A 400 -11.50 24.00 25.84
CA GLU A 400 -11.45 25.37 25.36
C GLU A 400 -11.06 26.33 26.49
N GLY A 401 -10.04 27.16 26.24
CA GLY A 401 -9.53 28.15 27.19
C GLY A 401 -8.12 28.63 26.84
N GLU A 402 -7.89 29.94 27.01
CA GLU A 402 -6.67 30.74 26.75
C GLU A 402 -5.81 30.35 25.54
N LYS A 403 -5.81 31.20 24.51
CA LYS A 403 -4.80 31.14 23.46
C LYS A 403 -3.43 31.41 24.08
N THR A 404 -2.61 30.37 24.20
CA THR A 404 -1.20 30.58 24.51
C THR A 404 -0.48 30.89 23.19
N SER A 405 0.01 32.13 23.05
CA SER A 405 0.86 32.52 21.93
C SER A 405 2.32 32.59 22.38
N LYS A 406 3.22 31.91 21.67
CA LYS A 406 4.66 32.02 21.89
C LYS A 406 5.35 32.37 20.58
N SER A 407 6.20 33.39 20.64
CA SER A 407 7.03 33.83 19.52
C SER A 407 8.43 33.23 19.67
N TYR A 408 8.97 32.73 18.58
CA TYR A 408 10.34 32.24 18.45
C TYR A 408 11.06 33.13 17.45
N ILE A 409 12.25 33.59 17.84
CA ILE A 409 13.14 34.39 16.99
C ILE A 409 14.29 33.50 16.48
N GLU A 410 14.25 32.19 16.73
CA GLU A 410 15.23 31.25 16.18
C GLU A 410 15.02 31.12 14.66
N PRO A 411 15.96 31.61 13.85
CA PRO A 411 15.84 31.54 12.41
C PRO A 411 16.30 30.17 11.90
N LEU A 412 15.63 29.65 10.89
CA LEU A 412 15.99 28.40 10.20
C LEU A 412 16.55 28.77 8.83
N TYR A 413 17.84 28.51 8.65
CA TYR A 413 18.65 29.08 7.56
C TYR A 413 19.12 28.02 6.56
N SER A 414 19.16 26.76 6.96
CA SER A 414 19.79 25.71 6.18
C SER A 414 19.01 24.40 6.23
N ALA A 415 19.30 23.55 5.23
CA ALA A 415 18.65 22.27 5.09
C ALA A 415 18.91 21.37 6.32
N GLY A 416 17.83 20.96 6.98
CA GLY A 416 17.88 20.08 8.16
C GLY A 416 17.67 20.80 9.48
N ASP A 417 17.54 22.13 9.49
CA ASP A 417 17.24 22.89 10.69
C ASP A 417 15.86 22.51 11.24
N ILE A 418 15.77 22.30 12.56
CA ILE A 418 14.54 21.90 13.24
C ILE A 418 14.25 22.85 14.39
N LEU A 419 13.08 23.47 14.37
CA LEU A 419 12.52 24.15 15.54
C LEU A 419 11.69 23.15 16.34
N HIS A 420 12.03 22.97 17.62
CA HIS A 420 11.27 22.16 18.56
C HIS A 420 10.20 23.00 19.26
N PHE A 421 8.96 22.54 19.23
CA PHE A 421 7.87 23.14 19.98
C PHE A 421 8.05 22.79 21.47
N PRO A 422 7.83 23.74 22.40
CA PRO A 422 7.95 23.50 23.84
C PRO A 422 6.96 22.47 24.38
N THR A 423 5.84 22.29 23.66
CA THR A 423 4.84 21.28 23.99
C THR A 423 4.31 20.70 22.70
N ALA A 424 4.16 19.38 22.68
CA ALA A 424 3.56 18.67 21.56
C ALA A 424 2.09 19.08 21.41
N GLN A 425 1.69 19.38 20.17
CA GLN A 425 0.34 19.77 19.84
C GLN A 425 -0.50 18.56 19.52
N LEU A 426 -1.59 18.39 20.26
CA LEU A 426 -2.47 17.23 20.15
C LEU A 426 -3.81 17.58 19.49
N GLY A 427 -4.09 18.87 19.30
CA GLY A 427 -5.36 19.39 18.79
C GLY A 427 -5.16 20.40 17.67
N ARG A 428 -6.09 21.35 17.52
CA ARG A 428 -5.96 22.41 16.53
C ARG A 428 -4.96 23.47 17.00
N PHE A 429 -4.01 23.82 16.15
CA PHE A 429 -3.04 24.88 16.41
C PHE A 429 -2.70 25.65 15.14
N GLN A 430 -2.07 26.81 15.32
CA GLN A 430 -1.61 27.68 14.26
C GLN A 430 -0.10 27.90 14.38
N VAL A 431 0.58 27.92 13.24
CA VAL A 431 1.98 28.34 13.11
C VAL A 431 2.05 29.39 12.01
N ASP A 432 2.54 30.57 12.34
CA ASP A 432 2.85 31.62 11.40
C ASP A 432 4.38 31.72 11.25
N PHE A 433 4.88 31.93 10.04
CA PHE A 433 6.30 32.19 9.84
C PHE A 433 6.59 33.12 8.66
N ASP A 434 7.71 33.84 8.77
CA ASP A 434 8.20 34.75 7.72
C ASP A 434 9.24 34.02 6.86
N LEU A 435 8.89 33.69 5.62
CA LEU A 435 9.77 33.07 4.63
C LEU A 435 10.38 34.11 3.69
N LYS A 436 11.68 34.36 3.80
CA LYS A 436 12.44 35.23 2.91
C LYS A 436 12.99 34.42 1.73
N VAL A 437 12.87 34.94 0.50
CA VAL A 437 13.32 34.26 -0.71
C VAL A 437 14.25 35.17 -1.52
N ASP A 438 15.58 34.99 -1.39
CA ASP A 438 16.58 35.84 -2.07
C ASP A 438 17.21 35.15 -3.30
N ILE A 439 17.07 33.83 -3.42
CA ILE A 439 17.65 33.04 -4.52
C ILE A 439 16.61 32.15 -5.19
N VAL A 440 16.93 31.64 -6.38
CA VAL A 440 16.15 30.60 -7.03
C VAL A 440 16.53 29.24 -6.45
N GLY A 441 15.53 28.43 -6.14
CA GLY A 441 15.74 27.08 -5.62
C GLY A 441 14.42 26.40 -5.22
N ASP A 442 14.57 25.17 -4.73
CA ASP A 442 13.48 24.42 -4.12
C ASP A 442 13.68 24.40 -2.60
N ALA A 443 12.59 24.45 -1.86
CA ALA A 443 12.60 24.38 -0.40
C ALA A 443 11.34 23.67 0.13
N ALA A 444 11.39 23.20 1.36
CA ALA A 444 10.26 22.60 2.03
C ALA A 444 10.23 22.93 3.52
N VAL A 445 9.02 23.10 4.05
CA VAL A 445 8.72 23.28 5.46
C VAL A 445 7.80 22.15 5.89
N GLY A 446 8.26 21.32 6.82
CA GLY A 446 7.58 20.12 7.27
C GLY A 446 7.17 20.19 8.73
N LEU A 447 5.99 19.67 9.06
CA LEU A 447 5.58 19.45 10.44
C LEU A 447 5.72 17.98 10.81
N GLN A 448 6.29 17.70 11.99
CA GLN A 448 6.66 16.34 12.39
C GLN A 448 6.22 16.01 13.81
N SER A 449 5.95 14.72 14.04
CA SER A 449 5.63 14.17 15.36
C SER A 449 6.85 14.05 16.27
N SER A 450 6.60 13.99 17.58
CA SER A 450 7.59 13.75 18.63
C SER A 450 8.33 12.43 18.43
N SER A 451 7.61 11.37 18.05
CA SER A 451 8.14 10.02 17.79
C SER A 451 9.06 9.95 16.56
N MET A 452 8.97 10.94 15.68
CA MET A 452 9.66 10.92 14.40
C MET A 452 11.13 11.33 14.57
N SER A 453 12.05 10.53 14.04
CA SER A 453 13.50 10.79 14.08
C SER A 453 14.09 11.11 12.70
N GLY A 454 15.07 12.02 12.70
CA GLY A 454 15.84 12.43 11.53
C GLY A 454 15.34 13.71 10.84
N THR A 455 16.14 14.22 9.91
CA THR A 455 15.96 15.51 9.23
C THR A 455 15.32 15.40 7.84
N SER A 456 14.80 14.23 7.47
CA SER A 456 14.24 14.02 6.14
C SER A 456 12.85 14.62 6.01
N TRP A 457 12.69 15.57 5.08
CA TRP A 457 11.40 16.20 4.78
C TRP A 457 10.33 15.19 4.35
N ARG A 458 10.74 14.08 3.72
CA ARG A 458 9.85 12.99 3.26
C ARG A 458 9.13 12.29 4.40
N LYS A 459 9.61 12.41 5.63
CA LYS A 459 8.95 11.83 6.80
C LYS A 459 7.87 12.75 7.40
N SER A 460 7.85 14.03 7.03
CA SER A 460 6.92 15.01 7.61
C SER A 460 5.45 14.65 7.35
N SER A 461 4.61 14.89 8.34
CA SER A 461 3.17 14.59 8.32
C SER A 461 2.41 15.60 7.47
N TYR A 462 2.81 16.87 7.56
CA TYR A 462 2.34 17.97 6.73
C TYR A 462 3.54 18.64 6.08
N LEU A 463 3.36 19.11 4.85
CA LEU A 463 4.49 19.53 4.04
C LEU A 463 4.10 20.62 3.04
N PHE A 464 4.72 21.78 3.23
CA PHE A 464 4.68 22.91 2.33
C PHE A 464 5.97 22.93 1.54
N SER A 465 5.89 23.19 0.24
CA SER A 465 7.05 23.18 -0.65
C SER A 465 7.06 24.36 -1.59
N ILE A 466 8.27 24.75 -1.96
CA ILE A 466 8.59 25.58 -3.11
C ILE A 466 9.18 24.63 -4.15
N ASN A 467 8.51 24.46 -5.29
CA ASN A 467 9.03 23.68 -6.41
C ASN A 467 8.83 24.48 -7.69
N GLU A 468 9.85 24.53 -8.54
CA GLU A 468 9.76 25.15 -9.87
C GLU A 468 9.25 26.61 -9.83
N GLY A 469 9.64 27.39 -8.82
CA GLY A 469 9.24 28.79 -8.71
C GLY A 469 7.89 29.02 -8.00
N LYS A 470 7.17 27.97 -7.60
CA LYS A 470 5.80 28.05 -7.09
C LYS A 470 5.64 27.45 -5.71
N PHE A 471 4.66 27.96 -4.95
CA PHE A 471 4.22 27.34 -3.71
C PHE A 471 3.28 26.17 -3.97
N ALA A 472 3.50 25.06 -3.27
CA ALA A 472 2.65 23.89 -3.31
C ALA A 472 2.51 23.28 -1.91
N VAL A 473 1.36 22.65 -1.67
CA VAL A 473 0.97 22.07 -0.38
C VAL A 473 0.64 20.60 -0.58
N ARG A 474 1.08 19.75 0.34
CA ARG A 474 0.78 18.32 0.30
C ARG A 474 -0.69 18.05 0.71
N ASP A 475 -1.39 17.29 -0.12
CA ASP A 475 -2.74 16.76 0.09
C ASP A 475 -2.68 15.23 -0.10
N GLY A 476 -2.57 14.48 1.00
CA GLY A 476 -2.33 13.03 0.93
C GLY A 476 -1.07 12.68 0.13
N SER A 477 -1.23 11.96 -0.98
CA SER A 477 -0.14 11.53 -1.87
C SER A 477 0.26 12.54 -2.94
N ALA A 478 -0.46 13.66 -3.10
CA ALA A 478 -0.21 14.64 -4.14
C ALA A 478 0.24 16.00 -3.58
N TYR A 479 0.92 16.79 -4.41
CA TYR A 479 1.09 18.22 -4.19
C TYR A 479 0.06 18.98 -5.00
N ARG A 480 -0.58 19.98 -4.40
CA ARG A 480 -1.61 20.82 -5.00
C ARG A 480 -1.52 22.24 -4.44
N ALA A 481 -2.20 23.18 -5.08
CA ALA A 481 -2.48 24.50 -4.52
C ALA A 481 -3.85 24.95 -5.02
N GLU A 482 -4.69 25.47 -4.14
CA GLU A 482 -5.98 26.08 -4.52
C GLU A 482 -5.78 27.37 -5.30
N THR A 483 -4.84 28.19 -4.83
CA THR A 483 -4.37 29.38 -5.53
C THR A 483 -2.92 29.18 -5.92
N GLU A 484 -2.64 29.22 -7.23
CA GLU A 484 -1.27 29.16 -7.72
C GLU A 484 -0.57 30.50 -7.48
N VAL A 485 0.54 30.47 -6.74
CA VAL A 485 1.34 31.66 -6.43
C VAL A 485 2.81 31.34 -6.73
N SER A 486 3.42 32.17 -7.58
CA SER A 486 4.87 32.13 -7.84
C SER A 486 5.60 33.04 -6.85
N TYR A 487 6.78 32.64 -6.41
CA TYR A 487 7.59 33.49 -5.54
C TYR A 487 8.36 34.55 -6.34
N GLU A 488 8.68 35.65 -5.67
CA GLU A 488 9.49 36.75 -6.18
C GLU A 488 10.78 36.83 -5.34
N LEU A 489 11.91 37.06 -6.01
CA LEU A 489 13.20 37.22 -5.33
C LEU A 489 13.24 38.53 -4.54
N GLY A 490 13.90 38.50 -3.38
CA GLY A 490 13.99 39.61 -2.44
C GLY A 490 12.71 39.85 -1.61
N LYS A 491 11.68 39.01 -1.78
CA LYS A 491 10.39 39.14 -1.08
C LYS A 491 10.35 38.24 0.16
N THR A 492 9.70 38.74 1.21
CA THR A 492 9.33 37.97 2.40
C THR A 492 7.84 37.69 2.38
N TYR A 493 7.48 36.44 2.60
CA TYR A 493 6.10 35.95 2.65
C TYR A 493 5.73 35.59 4.09
N HIS A 494 4.61 36.14 4.60
CA HIS A 494 4.04 35.68 5.86
C HIS A 494 3.13 34.49 5.58
N ILE A 495 3.51 33.31 6.07
CA ILE A 495 2.80 32.05 5.80
C ILE A 495 2.15 31.57 7.09
N ARG A 496 0.87 31.21 7.01
CA ARG A 496 0.08 30.65 8.09
C ARG A 496 -0.27 29.20 7.82
N PHE A 497 0.09 28.32 8.75
CA PHE A 497 -0.41 26.96 8.85
C PHE A 497 -1.47 26.89 9.95
N VAL A 498 -2.61 26.28 9.63
CA VAL A 498 -3.64 25.92 10.62
C VAL A 498 -3.82 24.42 10.53
N VAL A 499 -3.43 23.70 11.58
CA VAL A 499 -3.40 22.23 11.59
C VAL A 499 -4.42 21.72 12.59
N ASP A 500 -5.21 20.73 12.18
CA ASP A 500 -6.06 19.94 13.05
C ASP A 500 -5.50 18.52 13.10
N VAL A 501 -4.75 18.23 14.17
CA VAL A 501 -4.09 16.92 14.38
C VAL A 501 -5.11 15.79 14.45
N LEU A 502 -6.29 16.04 15.02
CA LEU A 502 -7.35 15.05 15.18
C LEU A 502 -8.01 14.71 13.84
N ARG A 503 -8.38 15.74 13.09
CA ARG A 503 -8.99 15.56 11.76
C ARG A 503 -7.97 15.17 10.69
N LYS A 504 -6.67 15.17 11.02
CA LYS A 504 -5.57 14.95 10.07
C LYS A 504 -5.67 15.87 8.87
N THR A 505 -6.06 17.12 9.12
CA THR A 505 -6.22 18.15 8.09
C THR A 505 -5.38 19.36 8.41
N TRP A 506 -5.04 20.12 7.38
CA TRP A 506 -4.37 21.39 7.54
C TRP A 506 -4.74 22.37 6.44
N SER A 507 -4.66 23.64 6.76
CA SER A 507 -4.85 24.74 5.82
C SER A 507 -3.59 25.59 5.79
N VAL A 508 -3.25 26.10 4.62
CA VAL A 508 -2.08 26.94 4.38
C VAL A 508 -2.52 28.20 3.66
N SER A 509 -2.04 29.35 4.12
CA SER A 509 -2.35 30.63 3.49
C SER A 509 -1.16 31.58 3.53
N ILE A 510 -1.07 32.45 2.53
CA ILE A 510 -0.21 33.63 2.56
C ILE A 510 -1.03 34.79 3.12
N ILE A 511 -0.47 35.52 4.06
CA ILE A 511 -1.07 36.71 4.64
C ILE A 511 -0.36 37.94 4.07
N ASP A 512 -1.11 38.84 3.45
CA ASP A 512 -0.61 40.08 2.85
C ASP A 512 -1.46 41.25 3.34
N GLY A 513 -1.01 41.91 4.40
CA GLY A 513 -1.81 42.87 5.15
C GLY A 513 -3.11 42.23 5.66
N ASP A 514 -4.26 42.79 5.25
CA ASP A 514 -5.59 42.26 5.59
C ASP A 514 -6.06 41.12 4.66
N LYS A 515 -5.32 40.82 3.59
CA LYS A 515 -5.68 39.77 2.64
C LYS A 515 -5.13 38.42 3.09
N THR A 516 -5.98 37.39 3.04
CA THR A 516 -5.58 35.99 3.22
C THR A 516 -5.74 35.27 1.88
N ILE A 517 -4.62 34.78 1.32
CA ILE A 517 -4.58 34.04 0.06
C ILE A 517 -4.50 32.55 0.40
N PRO A 518 -5.57 31.76 0.19
CA PRO A 518 -5.57 30.34 0.51
C PRO A 518 -4.74 29.55 -0.52
N LEU A 519 -3.72 28.85 -0.04
CA LEU A 519 -2.99 27.85 -0.82
C LEU A 519 -3.59 26.45 -0.64
N ALA A 520 -4.19 26.19 0.53
CA ALA A 520 -4.86 24.94 0.85
C ALA A 520 -5.92 25.16 1.93
N THR A 521 -7.10 24.55 1.75
CA THR A 521 -8.19 24.55 2.73
C THR A 521 -8.54 23.11 3.11
N ASN A 522 -8.28 22.75 4.37
CA ASN A 522 -8.53 21.41 4.91
C ASN A 522 -7.92 20.25 4.10
N TYR A 523 -6.73 20.43 3.54
CA TYR A 523 -6.00 19.37 2.86
C TYR A 523 -5.67 18.23 3.83
N MET A 524 -5.55 17.01 3.30
CA MET A 524 -5.30 15.83 4.11
C MET A 524 -3.82 15.66 4.46
N MET A 525 -3.55 15.12 5.65
CA MET A 525 -2.21 14.67 6.07
C MET A 525 -1.60 13.75 5.02
N ARG A 526 -0.28 13.81 4.85
CA ARG A 526 0.45 13.08 3.81
C ARG A 526 0.23 11.55 3.91
N ASP A 527 -0.02 10.93 2.76
CA ASP A 527 -0.11 9.47 2.65
C ASP A 527 1.21 8.79 3.00
N GLY A 528 1.14 7.70 3.76
CA GLY A 528 2.31 6.96 4.25
C GLY A 528 3.13 7.71 5.32
N ALA A 529 2.58 8.79 5.91
CA ALA A 529 3.01 9.20 7.24
C ALA A 529 2.47 8.20 8.26
N ASP A 530 3.24 7.95 9.33
CA ASP A 530 2.77 7.14 10.46
C ASP A 530 1.51 7.78 11.07
N ALA A 531 0.74 7.00 11.83
CA ALA A 531 -0.36 7.57 12.60
C ALA A 531 0.22 8.62 13.57
N VAL A 532 -0.12 9.88 13.32
CA VAL A 532 0.43 11.00 14.09
C VAL A 532 -0.52 11.30 15.25
N LEU A 533 -0.02 11.11 16.47
CA LEU A 533 -0.73 11.48 17.70
C LEU A 533 -0.47 12.95 18.05
N ASP A 534 0.65 13.52 17.62
CA ASP A 534 1.05 14.88 17.98
C ASP A 534 1.88 15.58 16.88
N ILE A 535 2.00 16.91 16.96
CA ILE A 535 3.02 17.65 16.22
C ILE A 535 3.89 18.42 17.21
N SER A 536 5.21 18.26 17.13
CA SER A 536 6.14 18.89 18.06
C SER A 536 7.35 19.56 17.40
N LYS A 537 7.46 19.50 16.07
CA LYS A 537 8.64 19.99 15.34
C LYS A 537 8.22 20.65 14.04
N LEU A 538 8.94 21.71 13.68
CA LEU A 538 8.94 22.32 12.36
C LEU A 538 10.33 22.14 11.75
N LEU A 539 10.42 21.36 10.68
CA LEU A 539 11.64 21.12 9.91
C LEU A 539 11.69 22.11 8.74
N TYR A 540 12.86 22.70 8.54
CA TYR A 540 13.19 23.44 7.33
C TYR A 540 14.18 22.66 6.45
N MET A 541 13.92 22.65 5.15
CA MET A 541 14.76 22.03 4.13
C MET A 541 14.88 23.00 2.95
N GLY A 542 15.93 23.80 2.90
CA GLY A 542 16.14 24.73 1.78
C GLY A 542 17.58 25.20 1.67
N PRO A 543 17.94 25.81 0.52
CA PRO A 543 19.25 26.39 0.33
C PRO A 543 19.43 27.66 1.17
N VAL A 544 20.68 27.97 1.51
CA VAL A 544 21.04 29.27 2.13
C VAL A 544 20.65 30.40 1.17
N GLY A 545 19.92 31.40 1.66
CA GLY A 545 19.27 32.44 0.84
C GLY A 545 17.76 32.23 0.62
N MET A 546 17.20 31.10 1.06
CA MET A 546 15.79 30.98 1.42
C MET A 546 15.72 30.69 2.92
N GLU A 547 15.01 31.49 3.69
CA GLU A 547 15.17 31.47 5.16
C GLU A 547 13.86 31.72 5.89
N ILE A 548 13.64 30.99 6.98
CA ILE A 548 12.56 31.28 7.92
C ILE A 548 13.12 32.19 9.02
N THR A 549 12.66 33.43 9.05
CA THR A 549 13.23 34.48 9.92
C THR A 549 12.47 34.69 11.22
N LYS A 550 11.19 34.31 11.26
CA LYS A 550 10.34 34.37 12.45
C LYS A 550 9.38 33.21 12.45
N VAL A 551 9.11 32.66 13.63
CA VAL A 551 8.05 31.67 13.82
C VAL A 551 7.21 32.09 15.02
N ARG A 552 5.90 32.16 14.84
CA ARG A 552 4.94 32.38 15.92
C ARG A 552 3.99 31.21 15.98
N MET A 553 3.70 30.75 17.17
CA MET A 553 2.81 29.63 17.40
C MET A 553 1.66 30.06 18.32
N GLU A 554 0.44 29.68 17.94
CA GLU A 554 -0.74 29.84 18.77
C GLU A 554 -1.45 28.49 18.89
N SER A 555 -1.74 28.06 20.12
CA SER A 555 -2.56 26.86 20.37
C SER A 555 -3.90 27.29 20.95
N SER A 556 -4.99 26.72 20.43
CA SER A 556 -6.37 27.05 20.84
C SER A 556 -6.93 26.12 21.92
N SER A 557 -6.17 25.11 22.35
CA SER A 557 -6.66 24.07 23.25
C SER A 557 -5.56 23.57 24.18
N GLN A 558 -5.81 23.63 25.49
CA GLN A 558 -5.05 22.81 26.42
C GLN A 558 -5.56 21.38 26.29
N THR A 559 -4.67 20.45 25.94
CA THR A 559 -4.99 19.04 25.77
C THR A 559 -4.36 18.20 26.87
N MET A 560 -5.07 17.18 27.33
CA MET A 560 -4.58 16.19 28.28
C MET A 560 -4.82 14.78 27.74
N GLU A 561 -3.91 13.86 28.02
CA GLU A 561 -4.05 12.45 27.62
C GLU A 561 -4.26 11.57 28.85
N GLY A 562 -5.05 10.52 28.65
CA GLY A 562 -5.34 9.53 29.68
C GLY A 562 -6.82 9.20 29.77
N MET A 563 -7.10 7.95 30.12
CA MET A 563 -8.45 7.48 30.39
C MET A 563 -9.12 8.33 31.49
N GLN A 564 -8.34 8.84 32.44
CA GLN A 564 -8.80 9.78 33.46
C GLN A 564 -7.82 10.95 33.57
N VAL A 565 -8.34 12.18 33.59
CA VAL A 565 -7.56 13.40 33.78
C VAL A 565 -8.22 14.32 34.80
N ASN A 566 -7.43 15.15 35.48
CA ASN A 566 -7.94 16.13 36.44
C ASN A 566 -7.74 17.54 35.90
N ARG A 567 -8.77 18.39 35.99
CA ARG A 567 -8.68 19.79 35.60
C ARG A 567 -9.55 20.66 36.48
N LYS A 568 -9.01 21.82 36.84
CA LYS A 568 -9.71 22.88 37.55
C LYS A 568 -10.06 24.03 36.59
N PHE A 569 -11.21 24.66 36.80
CA PHE A 569 -11.58 25.91 36.14
C PHE A 569 -11.74 27.00 37.21
N ASP A 570 -10.97 28.08 37.11
CA ASP A 570 -11.00 29.13 38.13
C ASP A 570 -12.16 30.13 37.95
N THR A 571 -12.84 30.13 36.80
CA THR A 571 -13.96 31.02 36.50
C THR A 571 -15.24 30.26 36.13
N PRO A 572 -16.41 30.71 36.62
CA PRO A 572 -17.70 30.20 36.18
C PRO A 572 -17.95 30.36 34.68
N GLY A 573 -18.99 29.69 34.19
CA GLY A 573 -19.48 29.77 32.82
C GLY A 573 -19.33 28.48 32.03
N SER A 574 -19.88 28.50 30.81
CA SER A 574 -19.90 27.37 29.90
C SER A 574 -18.49 27.06 29.37
N LYS A 575 -18.05 25.81 29.50
CA LYS A 575 -16.77 25.30 28.97
C LYS A 575 -17.04 24.23 27.92
N ALA A 576 -16.49 24.41 26.72
CA ALA A 576 -16.50 23.39 25.69
C ALA A 576 -15.33 22.42 25.90
N ILE A 577 -15.64 21.14 25.88
CA ILE A 577 -14.71 20.05 26.17
C ILE A 577 -14.93 18.98 25.12
N SER A 578 -13.87 18.40 24.59
CA SER A 578 -13.98 17.26 23.68
C SER A 578 -13.16 16.09 24.19
N LEU A 579 -13.77 14.90 24.25
CA LEU A 579 -13.06 13.64 24.42
C LEU A 579 -12.92 12.97 23.06
N THR A 580 -11.70 12.79 22.59
CA THR A 580 -11.39 11.94 21.43
C THR A 580 -10.78 10.64 21.92
N VAL A 581 -11.37 9.52 21.52
CA VAL A 581 -10.79 8.18 21.74
C VAL A 581 -10.28 7.62 20.42
N THR A 582 -9.22 6.83 20.47
CA THR A 582 -8.62 6.18 19.30
C THR A 582 -8.43 4.69 19.58
N ASP A 583 -8.86 3.85 18.65
CA ASP A 583 -8.78 2.39 18.74
C ASP A 583 -7.38 1.83 18.43
N ASP A 584 -7.25 0.50 18.38
CA ASP A 584 -6.01 -0.25 18.12
C ASP A 584 -5.54 -0.19 16.67
N VAL A 585 -6.32 0.42 15.79
CA VAL A 585 -6.01 0.58 14.37
C VAL A 585 -6.05 2.03 13.89
N GLY A 586 -6.23 2.98 14.79
CA GLY A 586 -6.14 4.41 14.56
C GLY A 586 -7.45 5.09 14.14
N ALA A 587 -8.60 4.41 14.14
CA ALA A 587 -9.88 5.07 13.98
C ALA A 587 -10.27 5.80 15.26
N LEU A 588 -11.03 6.88 15.11
CA LEU A 588 -11.27 7.83 16.18
C LEU A 588 -12.74 8.24 16.27
N HIS A 589 -13.16 8.57 17.48
CA HIS A 589 -14.46 9.16 17.75
C HIS A 589 -14.34 10.27 18.78
N THR A 590 -14.92 11.41 18.47
CA THR A 590 -14.90 12.59 19.34
C THR A 590 -16.29 12.86 19.92
N LYS A 591 -16.40 12.84 21.24
CA LYS A 591 -17.57 13.31 21.99
C LYS A 591 -17.36 14.75 22.42
N GLN A 592 -18.21 15.65 21.92
CA GLN A 592 -18.30 17.04 22.40
C GLN A 592 -19.14 17.09 23.68
N ILE A 593 -18.71 17.93 24.63
CA ILE A 593 -19.29 18.09 25.95
C ILE A 593 -19.32 19.57 26.28
N THR A 594 -20.49 20.07 26.68
CA THR A 594 -20.63 21.41 27.24
C THR A 594 -20.80 21.27 28.73
N LEU A 595 -19.86 21.82 29.50
CA LEU A 595 -19.84 21.77 30.95
C LEU A 595 -20.15 23.16 31.51
N GLU A 596 -21.24 23.28 32.26
CA GLU A 596 -21.54 24.49 33.02
C GLU A 596 -20.79 24.48 34.36
N VAL A 597 -19.87 25.42 34.54
CA VAL A 597 -19.15 25.63 35.80
C VAL A 597 -19.85 26.73 36.58
N GLN A 598 -20.33 26.41 37.78
CA GLN A 598 -21.04 27.33 38.68
C GLN A 598 -20.09 28.23 39.46
#